data_AF-A0A7C7T6H1-F1
#
_entry.id   AF-A0A7C7T6H1-F1
#
_cell.length_a   1.000
_cell.length_b   1.000
_cell.length_c   1.000
_cell.angle_alpha   90.00
_cell.angle_beta   90.00
_cell.angle_gamma   90.00
#
_symmetry.space_group_name_H-M   'P 1'
#
loop_
_entity.id
_entity.type
_entity.pdbx_description
1 polymer ?
#
loop_
_entity_poly.entity_id
_entity_poly.type
_entity_poly.pdbx_seq_one_letter_code
_entity_poly.pdbx_strand_id
1 'polypeptide(L)'
;MELEAVCNENKLGSNDIDAAFRYTKIGQNYDVGFLVAGEADENFSEGKDFFGARYRVKKDNLSVGYLGTFAKNPIMEREANVNALDFDYRSSNDLRIYGLLLNSIVEDQKGYGLRMSLRKQVNRDLSTGFGFFYLDEDLNLDDMGYLFRNDWIMFGGRTMLQQTSFEESSPNLIRTYQLGYGCRSNTSGDREGCYTSLDFTNQFKDTSRVMADIFFRTSAKDNMITRGYELAPFIKLPQNYGIELMYHGPKNRYWQWDLIVERAKGSSYSSDLGWRNKYFYSIKFFPLENLTLKINYQHEKEKNWLNWIQENLLGIYERTQKNTNISL
;
A
#
# COMPACT_ATOMS: atom_id res chain seq x y z
N MET A 1 -26.49 10.70 36.40
CA MET A 1 -25.07 10.61 36.79
C MET A 1 -24.52 9.20 36.64
N GLU A 2 -25.01 8.19 37.38
CA GLU A 2 -24.42 6.84 37.31
C GLU A 2 -24.66 6.12 35.97
N LEU A 3 -25.88 6.19 35.42
CA LEU A 3 -26.21 5.58 34.11
C LEU A 3 -25.50 6.25 32.92
N GLU A 4 -25.30 7.57 33.02
CA GLU A 4 -24.65 8.38 31.99
C GLU A 4 -23.13 8.13 31.97
N ALA A 5 -22.52 7.94 33.15
CA ALA A 5 -21.14 7.51 33.26
C ALA A 5 -20.93 6.10 32.68
N VAL A 6 -21.80 5.14 33.04
CA VAL A 6 -21.77 3.78 32.50
C VAL A 6 -21.97 3.76 30.98
N CYS A 7 -22.88 4.57 30.44
CA CYS A 7 -23.09 4.71 29.01
C CYS A 7 -21.82 5.23 28.30
N ASN A 8 -21.22 6.31 28.81
CA ASN A 8 -20.01 6.88 28.21
C ASN A 8 -18.80 5.94 28.28
N GLU A 9 -18.69 5.13 29.33
CA GLU A 9 -17.59 4.15 29.49
C GLU A 9 -17.76 2.89 28.60
N ASN A 10 -18.98 2.56 28.17
CA ASN A 10 -19.30 1.32 27.45
C ASN A 10 -19.72 1.54 25.98
N LYS A 11 -19.49 2.72 25.39
CA LYS A 11 -19.76 2.96 23.97
C LYS A 11 -18.93 2.03 23.10
N LEU A 12 -19.58 1.26 22.24
CA LEU A 12 -18.92 0.43 21.23
C LEU A 12 -18.78 1.22 19.92
N GLY A 13 -17.61 1.14 19.29
CA GLY A 13 -17.34 1.83 18.01
C GLY A 13 -17.88 1.09 16.79
N SER A 14 -18.33 -0.15 16.96
CA SER A 14 -18.88 -1.04 15.93
C SER A 14 -19.80 -2.05 16.58
N ASN A 15 -20.98 -2.24 16.01
CA ASN A 15 -21.94 -3.26 16.44
C ASN A 15 -22.02 -4.39 15.41
N ASP A 16 -22.66 -5.51 15.77
CA ASP A 16 -22.91 -6.61 14.83
C ASP A 16 -23.87 -6.17 13.71
N ILE A 17 -23.82 -6.82 12.55
CA ILE A 17 -24.72 -6.49 11.42
C ILE A 17 -26.05 -7.23 11.59
N ASP A 18 -27.14 -6.49 11.71
CA ASP A 18 -28.51 -7.04 11.81
C ASP A 18 -29.00 -7.53 10.45
N ALA A 19 -28.80 -6.72 9.41
CA ALA A 19 -29.20 -7.05 8.05
C ALA A 19 -28.28 -6.38 7.04
N ALA A 20 -27.97 -7.10 5.97
CA ALA A 20 -27.30 -6.55 4.80
C ALA A 20 -27.94 -7.09 3.52
N PHE A 21 -28.21 -6.19 2.58
CA PHE A 21 -28.67 -6.53 1.25
C PHE A 21 -27.69 -5.97 0.22
N ARG A 22 -27.29 -6.82 -0.72
CA ARG A 22 -26.43 -6.44 -1.83
C ARG A 22 -26.98 -6.99 -3.13
N TYR A 23 -27.02 -6.14 -4.14
CA TYR A 23 -27.30 -6.52 -5.51
C TYR A 23 -26.17 -6.04 -6.42
N THR A 24 -25.83 -6.84 -7.42
CA THR A 24 -24.86 -6.46 -8.44
C THR A 24 -25.23 -7.13 -9.75
N LYS A 25 -25.32 -6.33 -10.82
CA LYS A 25 -25.50 -6.80 -12.19
C LYS A 25 -24.35 -6.29 -13.03
N ILE A 26 -23.64 -7.23 -13.65
CA ILE A 26 -22.57 -6.94 -14.61
C ILE A 26 -23.12 -7.19 -16.01
N GLY A 27 -23.20 -6.14 -16.82
CA GLY A 27 -23.72 -6.20 -18.18
C GLY A 27 -22.64 -5.90 -19.22
N GLN A 28 -22.99 -6.12 -20.49
CA GLN A 28 -22.11 -5.77 -21.61
C GLN A 28 -21.90 -4.25 -21.72
N ASN A 29 -22.98 -3.47 -21.62
CA ASN A 29 -22.95 -2.02 -21.81
C ASN A 29 -23.04 -1.21 -20.51
N TYR A 30 -23.51 -1.82 -19.43
CA TYR A 30 -23.59 -1.16 -18.13
C TYR A 30 -23.47 -2.15 -16.98
N ASP A 31 -23.01 -1.66 -15.85
CA ASP A 31 -23.09 -2.34 -14.56
C ASP A 31 -23.87 -1.48 -13.57
N VAL A 32 -24.60 -2.16 -12.70
CA VAL A 32 -25.27 -1.51 -11.57
C VAL A 32 -25.04 -2.34 -10.32
N GLY A 33 -24.85 -1.68 -9.19
CA GLY A 33 -24.78 -2.34 -7.90
C GLY A 33 -25.31 -1.45 -6.82
N PHE A 34 -25.90 -2.05 -5.80
CA PHE A 34 -26.28 -1.35 -4.60
C PHE A 34 -26.08 -2.23 -3.38
N LEU A 35 -25.81 -1.59 -2.24
CA LEU A 35 -25.57 -2.21 -0.96
C LEU A 35 -26.31 -1.39 0.10
N VAL A 36 -27.01 -2.08 0.99
CA VAL A 36 -27.61 -1.50 2.19
C VAL A 36 -27.23 -2.42 3.35
N ALA A 37 -26.81 -1.85 4.47
CA ALA A 37 -26.61 -2.61 5.70
C ALA A 37 -27.02 -1.76 6.90
N GLY A 38 -27.54 -2.42 7.93
CA GLY A 38 -27.79 -1.83 9.24
C GLY A 38 -27.08 -2.67 10.29
N GLU A 39 -26.37 -2.02 11.19
CA GLU A 39 -25.88 -2.64 12.40
C GLU A 39 -27.01 -2.77 13.44
N ALA A 40 -26.91 -3.77 14.30
CA ALA A 40 -27.77 -3.99 15.43
C ALA A 40 -27.57 -2.90 16.49
N ASP A 41 -28.62 -2.64 17.25
CA ASP A 41 -28.49 -1.88 18.49
C ASP A 41 -27.93 -2.80 19.58
N GLU A 42 -26.87 -2.33 20.23
CA GLU A 42 -26.26 -2.98 21.39
C GLU A 42 -26.56 -2.18 22.66
N ASN A 43 -26.35 -2.79 23.83
CA ASN A 43 -26.47 -2.06 25.09
C ASN A 43 -25.54 -0.83 25.06
N PHE A 44 -26.13 0.37 25.19
CA PHE A 44 -25.44 1.65 25.16
C PHE A 44 -24.86 2.08 23.79
N SER A 45 -25.29 1.44 22.69
CA SER A 45 -24.79 1.75 21.34
C SER A 45 -25.87 1.53 20.26
N GLU A 46 -26.33 2.58 19.58
CA GLU A 46 -27.16 2.47 18.38
C GLU A 46 -26.33 2.10 17.13
N GLY A 47 -26.85 1.18 16.32
CA GLY A 47 -26.19 0.69 15.11
C GLY A 47 -26.06 1.75 14.00
N LYS A 48 -25.04 1.60 13.15
CA LYS A 48 -24.87 2.44 11.96
C LYS A 48 -25.69 1.93 10.78
N ASP A 49 -26.14 2.87 9.96
CA ASP A 49 -26.75 2.61 8.67
C ASP A 49 -25.77 2.89 7.53
N PHE A 50 -25.76 2.01 6.55
CA PHE A 50 -24.88 2.07 5.39
C PHE A 50 -25.67 1.94 4.09
N PHE A 51 -25.39 2.81 3.14
CA PHE A 51 -25.94 2.77 1.80
C PHE A 51 -24.85 3.00 0.76
N GLY A 52 -24.85 2.22 -0.31
CA GLY A 52 -23.94 2.40 -1.43
C GLY A 52 -24.64 2.12 -2.76
N ALA A 53 -24.38 2.95 -3.76
CA ALA A 53 -24.91 2.77 -5.11
C ALA A 53 -23.82 3.03 -6.15
N ARG A 54 -23.70 2.11 -7.11
CA ARG A 54 -22.76 2.20 -8.23
C ARG A 54 -23.47 2.04 -9.55
N TYR A 55 -23.12 2.89 -10.50
CA TYR A 55 -23.52 2.75 -11.90
C TYR A 55 -22.30 2.96 -12.80
N ARG A 56 -22.11 2.09 -13.79
CA ARG A 56 -21.01 2.20 -14.75
C ARG A 56 -21.54 1.98 -16.15
N VAL A 57 -21.22 2.87 -17.08
CA VAL A 57 -21.48 2.70 -18.51
C VAL A 57 -20.19 2.26 -19.20
N LYS A 58 -20.33 1.36 -20.17
CA LYS A 58 -19.24 0.85 -21.02
C LYS A 58 -19.62 1.09 -22.48
N LYS A 59 -18.74 1.76 -23.21
CA LYS A 59 -18.88 2.00 -24.64
C LYS A 59 -17.53 1.84 -25.31
N ASP A 60 -17.45 0.88 -26.23
CA ASP A 60 -16.23 0.52 -26.94
C ASP A 60 -15.06 0.30 -25.94
N ASN A 61 -14.08 1.20 -25.99
CA ASN A 61 -12.85 1.17 -25.21
C ASN A 61 -12.91 2.07 -23.97
N LEU A 62 -14.05 2.68 -23.65
CA LEU A 62 -14.22 3.60 -22.53
C LEU A 62 -15.27 3.06 -21.55
N SER A 63 -14.94 3.09 -20.27
CA SER A 63 -15.91 2.94 -19.19
C SER A 63 -15.90 4.18 -18.31
N VAL A 64 -17.08 4.62 -17.88
CA VAL A 64 -17.25 5.73 -16.92
C VAL A 64 -18.20 5.26 -15.83
N GLY A 65 -17.79 5.41 -14.57
CA GLY A 65 -18.50 4.96 -13.40
C GLY A 65 -18.72 6.05 -12.38
N TYR A 66 -19.82 5.95 -11.66
CA TYR A 66 -20.11 6.70 -10.45
C TYR A 66 -20.36 5.72 -9.30
N LEU A 67 -19.80 6.01 -8.13
CA LEU A 67 -20.11 5.34 -6.86
C LEU A 67 -20.42 6.43 -5.84
N GLY A 68 -21.59 6.35 -5.20
CA GLY A 68 -21.93 7.13 -4.02
C GLY A 68 -22.10 6.19 -2.83
N THR A 69 -21.59 6.59 -1.66
CA THR A 69 -21.83 5.90 -0.39
C THR A 69 -22.27 6.89 0.66
N PHE A 70 -23.13 6.44 1.56
CA PHE A 70 -23.64 7.18 2.70
C PHE A 70 -23.57 6.31 3.94
N ALA A 71 -22.97 6.81 5.01
CA ALA A 71 -22.99 6.20 6.32
C ALA A 71 -23.57 7.16 7.34
N LYS A 72 -24.37 6.64 8.26
CA LYS A 72 -24.91 7.39 9.39
C LYS A 72 -24.59 6.66 10.68
N ASN A 73 -23.97 7.38 11.60
CA ASN A 73 -23.68 6.93 12.96
C ASN A 73 -24.46 7.80 13.96
N PRO A 74 -25.59 7.30 14.50
CA PRO A 74 -26.44 8.05 15.42
C PRO A 74 -25.72 8.47 16.72
N ILE A 75 -24.89 7.59 17.30
CA ILE A 75 -24.22 7.83 18.58
C ILE A 75 -23.20 8.97 18.50
N MET A 76 -22.49 9.03 17.39
CA MET A 76 -21.46 10.05 17.16
C MET A 76 -22.01 11.29 16.45
N GLU A 77 -23.33 11.34 16.16
CA GLU A 77 -23.97 12.38 15.35
C GLU A 77 -23.24 12.62 14.01
N ARG A 78 -22.68 11.54 13.45
CA ARG A 78 -21.77 11.61 12.31
C ARG A 78 -22.45 11.08 11.05
N GLU A 79 -22.45 11.91 10.01
CA GLU A 79 -22.90 11.54 8.67
C GLU A 79 -21.75 11.69 7.67
N ALA A 80 -21.58 10.67 6.83
CA ALA A 80 -20.51 10.62 5.84
C ALA A 80 -21.06 10.32 4.45
N ASN A 81 -20.91 11.27 3.53
CA ASN A 81 -21.26 11.13 2.12
C ASN A 81 -19.97 11.10 1.29
N VAL A 82 -19.73 10.02 0.55
CA VAL A 82 -18.54 9.89 -0.30
C VAL A 82 -18.97 9.60 -1.73
N ASN A 83 -18.40 10.38 -2.65
CA ASN A 83 -18.69 10.33 -4.07
C ASN A 83 -17.41 10.04 -4.86
N ALA A 84 -17.50 9.12 -5.81
CA ALA A 84 -16.41 8.71 -6.66
C ALA A 84 -16.84 8.69 -8.12
N LEU A 85 -16.06 9.35 -8.98
CA LEU A 85 -16.20 9.29 -10.44
C LEU A 85 -14.95 8.65 -11.03
N ASP A 86 -15.11 7.50 -11.68
CA ASP A 86 -14.00 6.77 -12.30
C ASP A 86 -14.16 6.66 -13.82
N PHE A 87 -13.03 6.64 -14.52
CA PHE A 87 -13.00 6.28 -15.94
C PHE A 87 -11.84 5.33 -16.26
N ASP A 88 -12.08 4.41 -17.19
CA ASP A 88 -11.10 3.47 -17.73
C ASP A 88 -11.16 3.52 -19.24
N TYR A 89 -10.10 4.04 -19.86
CA TYR A 89 -9.96 4.12 -21.31
C TYR A 89 -8.83 3.20 -21.79
N ARG A 90 -9.14 2.34 -22.75
CA ARG A 90 -8.22 1.36 -23.34
C ARG A 90 -8.12 1.59 -24.84
N SER A 91 -7.35 2.60 -25.25
CA SER A 91 -7.20 2.96 -26.68
C SER A 91 -6.91 1.75 -27.58
N SER A 92 -6.12 0.81 -27.07
CA SER A 92 -5.69 -0.44 -27.69
C SER A 92 -5.35 -1.47 -26.59
N ASN A 93 -5.06 -2.72 -26.96
CA ASN A 93 -4.61 -3.75 -25.99
C ASN A 93 -3.31 -3.37 -25.24
N ASP A 94 -2.60 -2.35 -25.70
CA ASP A 94 -1.30 -1.95 -25.17
C ASP A 94 -1.32 -0.63 -24.39
N LEU A 95 -2.40 0.17 -24.40
CA LEU A 95 -2.50 1.46 -23.69
C LEU A 95 -3.75 1.52 -22.83
N ARG A 96 -3.58 1.76 -21.53
CA ARG A 96 -4.67 2.02 -20.59
C ARG A 96 -4.45 3.34 -19.86
N ILE A 97 -5.49 4.17 -19.82
CA ILE A 97 -5.58 5.38 -19.03
C ILE A 97 -6.71 5.17 -18.02
N TYR A 98 -6.44 5.39 -16.75
CA TYR A 98 -7.43 5.30 -15.69
C TYR A 98 -7.42 6.59 -14.86
N GLY A 99 -8.60 7.06 -14.49
CA GLY A 99 -8.76 8.18 -13.58
C GLY A 99 -9.84 7.92 -12.54
N LEU A 100 -9.70 8.56 -11.39
CA LEU A 100 -10.64 8.53 -10.27
C LEU A 100 -10.64 9.90 -9.61
N LEU A 101 -11.82 10.50 -9.51
CA LEU A 101 -12.10 11.68 -8.71
C LEU A 101 -12.87 11.24 -7.48
N LEU A 102 -12.51 11.80 -6.33
CA LEU A 102 -13.13 11.53 -5.04
C LEU A 102 -13.60 12.85 -4.43
N ASN A 103 -14.72 12.78 -3.72
CA ASN A 103 -15.18 13.82 -2.83
C ASN A 103 -15.76 13.16 -1.57
N SER A 104 -15.43 13.69 -0.40
CA SER A 104 -16.08 13.36 0.86
C SER A 104 -16.78 14.59 1.43
N ILE A 105 -17.93 14.38 2.07
CA ILE A 105 -18.60 15.36 2.92
C ILE A 105 -18.90 14.63 4.22
N VAL A 106 -18.16 14.98 5.27
CA VAL A 106 -18.23 14.33 6.58
C VAL A 106 -18.37 15.44 7.61
N GLU A 107 -19.48 15.47 8.36
CA GLU A 107 -19.72 16.52 9.36
C GLU A 107 -19.48 17.94 8.80
N ASP A 108 -20.05 18.21 7.62
CA ASP A 108 -19.88 19.44 6.83
C ASP A 108 -18.46 19.75 6.29
N GLN A 109 -17.44 18.96 6.64
CA GLN A 109 -16.09 19.07 6.08
C GLN A 109 -16.02 18.41 4.70
N LYS A 110 -15.45 19.13 3.73
CA LYS A 110 -15.34 18.68 2.35
C LYS A 110 -13.90 18.36 2.01
N GLY A 111 -13.65 17.14 1.56
CA GLY A 111 -12.35 16.72 1.05
C GLY A 111 -12.41 16.25 -0.39
N TYR A 112 -11.27 16.30 -1.07
CA TYR A 112 -11.15 15.92 -2.48
C TYR A 112 -9.98 14.96 -2.73
N GLY A 113 -10.13 14.13 -3.76
CA GLY A 113 -9.06 13.25 -4.20
C GLY A 113 -9.02 13.10 -5.72
N LEU A 114 -7.82 12.92 -6.25
CA LEU A 114 -7.57 12.64 -7.65
C LEU A 114 -6.54 11.53 -7.77
N ARG A 115 -6.85 10.51 -8.56
CA ARG A 115 -5.88 9.52 -9.03
C ARG A 115 -5.93 9.46 -10.53
N MET A 116 -4.76 9.47 -11.15
CA MET A 116 -4.60 9.19 -12.58
C MET A 116 -3.51 8.16 -12.79
N SER A 117 -3.67 7.31 -13.78
CA SER A 117 -2.63 6.38 -14.19
C SER A 117 -2.63 6.10 -15.68
N LEU A 118 -1.44 5.92 -16.20
CA LEU A 118 -1.13 5.56 -17.56
C LEU A 118 -0.35 4.25 -17.53
N ARG A 119 -0.72 3.27 -18.35
CA ARG A 119 0.06 2.06 -18.56
C ARG A 119 0.19 1.79 -20.04
N LYS A 120 1.42 1.57 -20.51
CA LYS A 120 1.75 1.22 -21.88
C LYS A 120 2.57 -0.07 -21.94
N GLN A 121 2.13 -1.04 -22.72
CA GLN A 121 2.96 -2.13 -23.22
C GLN A 121 3.65 -1.61 -24.49
N VAL A 122 4.97 -1.43 -24.48
CA VAL A 122 5.71 -0.87 -25.62
C VAL A 122 5.97 -1.95 -26.67
N ASN A 123 6.35 -3.14 -26.22
CA ASN A 123 6.47 -4.36 -27.02
C ASN A 123 6.29 -5.58 -26.10
N ARG A 124 6.50 -6.81 -26.55
CA ARG A 124 6.30 -8.03 -25.73
C ARG A 124 7.12 -8.04 -24.42
N ASP A 125 8.29 -7.42 -24.41
CA ASP A 125 9.26 -7.52 -23.32
C ASP A 125 9.34 -6.21 -22.50
N LEU A 126 8.93 -5.07 -23.06
CA LEU A 126 9.03 -3.74 -22.44
C LEU A 126 7.65 -3.16 -22.11
N SER A 127 7.45 -2.77 -20.86
CA SER A 127 6.27 -2.03 -20.41
C SER A 127 6.67 -0.83 -19.55
N THR A 128 5.83 0.20 -19.56
CA THR A 128 6.00 1.39 -18.72
C THR A 128 4.67 1.87 -18.18
N GLY A 129 4.70 2.55 -17.05
CA GLY A 129 3.53 3.18 -16.48
C GLY A 129 3.89 4.36 -15.61
N PHE A 130 2.92 5.26 -15.48
CA PHE A 130 3.00 6.46 -14.68
C PHE A 130 1.70 6.61 -13.88
N GLY A 131 1.79 7.18 -12.69
CA GLY A 131 0.66 7.47 -11.83
C GLY A 131 0.83 8.82 -11.15
N PHE A 132 -0.30 9.45 -10.90
CA PHE A 132 -0.44 10.65 -10.11
C PHE A 132 -1.54 10.43 -9.07
N PHE A 133 -1.34 10.98 -7.89
CA PHE A 133 -2.24 10.91 -6.76
C PHE A 133 -2.21 12.24 -6.02
N TYR A 134 -3.39 12.74 -5.67
CA TYR A 134 -3.61 13.89 -4.81
C TYR A 134 -4.73 13.52 -3.86
N LEU A 135 -4.48 13.69 -2.57
CA LEU A 135 -5.47 13.61 -1.51
C LEU A 135 -5.36 14.87 -0.69
N ASP A 136 -6.48 15.56 -0.60
CA ASP A 136 -6.66 16.71 0.26
C ASP A 136 -6.48 16.33 1.74
N GLU A 137 -6.20 17.32 2.59
CA GLU A 137 -6.09 17.12 4.03
C GLU A 137 -7.45 16.77 4.66
N ASP A 138 -8.55 17.29 4.13
CA ASP A 138 -9.90 17.03 4.63
C ASP A 138 -10.58 15.79 3.99
N LEU A 139 -9.88 15.06 3.12
CA LEU A 139 -10.42 13.84 2.53
C LEU A 139 -10.59 12.78 3.61
N ASN A 140 -11.82 12.27 3.76
CA ASN A 140 -12.15 11.22 4.70
C ASN A 140 -13.05 10.17 4.04
N LEU A 141 -12.61 8.91 4.04
CA LEU A 141 -13.30 7.80 3.39
C LEU A 141 -13.62 6.65 4.37
N ASP A 142 -13.38 6.84 5.66
CA ASP A 142 -13.23 5.71 6.59
C ASP A 142 -14.55 5.08 7.03
N ASP A 143 -15.69 5.77 6.83
CA ASP A 143 -17.01 5.26 7.23
C ASP A 143 -17.51 4.13 6.31
N MET A 144 -17.19 4.18 5.01
CA MET A 144 -17.53 3.13 4.02
C MET A 144 -16.40 2.90 3.00
N GLY A 145 -15.17 2.89 3.51
CA GLY A 145 -13.97 2.80 2.70
C GLY A 145 -12.73 2.64 3.56
N TYR A 146 -11.59 3.00 2.98
CA TYR A 146 -10.33 3.00 3.70
C TYR A 146 -9.42 4.07 3.11
N LEU A 147 -8.93 4.96 3.96
CA LEU A 147 -7.91 5.94 3.62
C LEU A 147 -6.67 5.70 4.48
N PHE A 148 -5.58 5.22 3.88
CA PHE A 148 -4.32 5.03 4.61
C PHE A 148 -3.80 6.35 5.21
N ARG A 149 -3.96 7.43 4.45
CA ARG A 149 -3.49 8.77 4.80
C ARG A 149 -4.16 9.82 3.89
N ASN A 150 -4.58 10.94 4.46
CA ASN A 150 -4.94 12.20 3.79
C ASN A 150 -3.71 13.12 3.65
N ASP A 151 -3.88 14.33 3.10
CA ASP A 151 -2.79 15.31 2.99
C ASP A 151 -1.56 14.75 2.23
N TRP A 152 -1.78 14.27 0.99
CA TRP A 152 -0.74 13.56 0.26
C TRP A 152 -0.79 13.74 -1.24
N ILE A 153 0.37 14.10 -1.82
CA ILE A 153 0.60 14.20 -3.24
C ILE A 153 1.71 13.21 -3.62
N MET A 154 1.44 12.37 -4.60
CA MET A 154 2.44 11.45 -5.14
C MET A 154 2.37 11.40 -6.65
N PHE A 155 3.55 11.42 -7.28
CA PHE A 155 3.66 11.01 -8.67
C PHE A 155 4.82 10.04 -8.82
N GLY A 156 4.73 9.15 -9.80
CA GLY A 156 5.79 8.20 -10.04
C GLY A 156 5.46 7.26 -11.18
N GLY A 157 6.43 6.45 -11.53
CA GLY A 157 6.29 5.50 -12.60
C GLY A 157 7.17 4.29 -12.39
N ARG A 158 6.98 3.33 -13.29
CA ARG A 158 7.87 2.18 -13.43
C ARG A 158 8.03 1.84 -14.89
N THR A 159 9.24 1.44 -15.26
CA THR A 159 9.53 0.83 -16.56
C THR A 159 10.13 -0.54 -16.30
N MET A 160 9.57 -1.56 -16.94
CA MET A 160 9.97 -2.96 -16.78
C MET A 160 10.36 -3.56 -18.11
N LEU A 161 11.57 -4.11 -18.18
CA LEU A 161 12.05 -4.97 -19.26
C LEU A 161 12.07 -6.42 -18.73
N GLN A 162 11.28 -7.30 -19.32
CA GLN A 162 11.19 -8.71 -19.01
C GLN A 162 11.57 -9.55 -20.23
N GLN A 163 12.71 -10.22 -20.15
CA GLN A 163 13.22 -11.12 -21.16
C GLN A 163 12.83 -12.55 -20.83
N THR A 164 12.21 -13.24 -21.78
CA THR A 164 11.79 -14.65 -21.65
C THR A 164 12.33 -15.54 -22.77
N SER A 165 13.04 -14.97 -23.74
CA SER A 165 13.61 -15.68 -24.89
C SER A 165 15.12 -15.77 -24.74
N PHE A 166 15.60 -16.95 -24.33
CA PHE A 166 17.01 -17.27 -24.19
C PHE A 166 17.37 -18.46 -25.08
N GLU A 167 18.65 -18.62 -25.42
CA GLU A 167 19.15 -19.83 -26.07
C GLU A 167 18.87 -21.08 -25.21
N GLU A 168 18.71 -22.22 -25.86
CA GLU A 168 18.40 -23.49 -25.18
C GLU A 168 19.47 -23.88 -24.15
N SER A 169 20.75 -23.60 -24.47
CA SER A 169 21.91 -23.81 -23.60
C SER A 169 21.96 -22.88 -22.39
N SER A 170 21.20 -21.77 -22.39
CA SER A 170 21.22 -20.78 -21.31
C SER A 170 20.59 -21.37 -20.04
N PRO A 171 21.16 -21.14 -18.85
CA PRO A 171 20.52 -21.54 -17.60
C PRO A 171 19.35 -20.62 -17.22
N ASN A 172 19.17 -19.49 -17.90
CA ASN A 172 18.16 -18.48 -17.57
C ASN A 172 16.77 -18.91 -18.09
N LEU A 173 15.76 -18.66 -17.28
CA LEU A 173 14.35 -18.85 -17.60
C LEU A 173 13.67 -17.50 -17.89
N ILE A 174 13.80 -16.54 -16.95
CA ILE A 174 13.23 -15.19 -17.06
C ILE A 174 14.22 -14.21 -16.44
N ARG A 175 14.44 -13.07 -17.09
CA ARG A 175 15.20 -11.94 -16.54
C ARG A 175 14.37 -10.67 -16.58
N THR A 176 14.28 -9.98 -15.45
CA THR A 176 13.51 -8.74 -15.29
C THR A 176 14.40 -7.64 -14.75
N TYR A 177 14.31 -6.47 -15.37
CA TYR A 177 14.82 -5.19 -14.87
C TYR A 177 13.64 -4.25 -14.69
N GLN A 178 13.46 -3.70 -13.49
CA GLN A 178 12.42 -2.72 -13.20
C GLN A 178 13.05 -1.44 -12.67
N LEU A 179 12.91 -0.34 -13.41
CA LEU A 179 13.25 1.00 -12.94
C LEU A 179 11.98 1.63 -12.36
N GLY A 180 11.97 1.88 -11.05
CA GLY A 180 10.95 2.67 -10.36
C GLY A 180 11.41 4.09 -10.10
N TYR A 181 10.51 5.06 -10.13
CA TYR A 181 10.81 6.44 -9.73
C TYR A 181 9.56 7.15 -9.23
N GLY A 182 9.74 8.19 -8.42
CA GLY A 182 8.63 9.04 -7.98
C GLY A 182 9.03 10.06 -6.95
N CYS A 183 8.11 10.97 -6.65
CA CYS A 183 8.23 11.96 -5.58
C CYS A 183 6.93 12.03 -4.79
N ARG A 184 7.07 12.46 -3.53
CA ARG A 184 5.96 12.63 -2.60
C ARG A 184 6.07 13.96 -1.86
N SER A 185 4.93 14.51 -1.48
CA SER A 185 4.80 15.63 -0.55
C SER A 185 3.47 15.57 0.17
N ASN A 186 3.30 16.33 1.24
CA ASN A 186 1.96 16.72 1.66
C ASN A 186 1.37 17.78 0.71
N THR A 187 0.12 18.17 0.96
CA THR A 187 -0.59 19.19 0.16
C THR A 187 -0.04 20.60 0.37
N SER A 188 0.61 20.87 1.52
CA SER A 188 1.34 22.11 1.78
C SER A 188 2.70 22.22 1.03
N GLY A 189 3.12 21.16 0.34
CA GLY A 189 4.35 21.14 -0.47
C GLY A 189 5.63 20.74 0.28
N ASP A 190 5.54 20.26 1.52
CA ASP A 190 6.65 19.65 2.23
C ASP A 190 7.05 18.34 1.55
N ARG A 191 8.17 18.39 0.83
CA ARG A 191 8.67 17.25 0.05
C ARG A 191 9.13 16.12 0.95
N GLU A 192 8.46 14.98 0.85
CA GLU A 192 8.79 13.72 1.54
C GLU A 192 9.91 12.93 0.84
N GLY A 193 10.56 13.53 -0.14
CA GLY A 193 11.63 12.95 -0.93
C GLY A 193 11.16 12.40 -2.27
N CYS A 194 12.13 12.25 -3.16
CA CYS A 194 11.99 11.57 -4.44
C CYS A 194 12.85 10.33 -4.41
N TYR A 195 12.35 9.22 -4.95
CA TYR A 195 13.07 7.96 -5.03
C TYR A 195 13.29 7.55 -6.49
N THR A 196 14.36 6.80 -6.69
CA THR A 196 14.62 5.97 -7.86
C THR A 196 15.02 4.59 -7.35
N SER A 197 14.47 3.53 -7.93
CA SER A 197 14.83 2.15 -7.61
C SER A 197 15.13 1.35 -8.88
N LEU A 198 16.04 0.39 -8.77
CA LEU A 198 16.31 -0.62 -9.77
C LEU A 198 16.16 -1.98 -9.12
N ASP A 199 15.13 -2.71 -9.53
CA ASP A 199 14.91 -4.09 -9.12
C ASP A 199 15.35 -5.01 -10.25
N PHE A 200 16.25 -5.92 -9.93
CA PHE A 200 16.74 -6.96 -10.84
C PHE A 200 16.25 -8.32 -10.35
N THR A 201 15.77 -9.15 -11.25
CA THR A 201 15.44 -10.55 -10.94
C THR A 201 15.87 -11.44 -12.10
N ASN A 202 16.61 -12.50 -11.80
CA ASN A 202 16.91 -13.55 -12.76
C ASN A 202 16.48 -14.90 -12.19
N GLN A 203 15.52 -15.54 -12.86
CA GLN A 203 15.05 -16.88 -12.56
C GLN A 203 15.79 -17.87 -13.46
N PHE A 204 16.30 -18.95 -12.88
CA PHE A 204 17.00 -20.00 -13.59
C PHE A 204 16.09 -21.22 -13.83
N LYS A 205 16.45 -22.05 -14.80
CA LYS A 205 15.72 -23.27 -15.16
C LYS A 205 15.70 -24.31 -14.03
N ASP A 206 16.68 -24.27 -13.14
CA ASP A 206 16.75 -25.12 -11.94
C ASP A 206 15.90 -24.62 -10.77
N THR A 207 15.04 -23.61 -11.01
CA THR A 207 14.16 -22.91 -10.04
C THR A 207 14.87 -21.97 -9.07
N SER A 208 16.19 -21.87 -9.11
CA SER A 208 16.90 -20.85 -8.32
C SER A 208 16.62 -19.44 -8.84
N ARG A 209 16.86 -18.44 -8.00
CA ARG A 209 16.62 -17.03 -8.33
C ARG A 209 17.64 -16.13 -7.67
N VAL A 210 18.19 -15.19 -8.42
CA VAL A 210 18.96 -14.05 -7.89
C VAL A 210 18.12 -12.80 -8.03
N MET A 211 18.06 -11.98 -6.99
CA MET A 211 17.40 -10.68 -6.99
C MET A 211 18.30 -9.62 -6.39
N ALA A 212 18.19 -8.39 -6.88
CA ALA A 212 18.88 -7.24 -6.32
C ALA A 212 17.98 -6.02 -6.39
N ASP A 213 17.75 -5.38 -5.24
CA ASP A 213 16.94 -4.18 -5.13
C ASP A 213 17.87 -3.04 -4.71
N ILE A 214 18.04 -2.06 -5.59
CA ILE A 214 18.90 -0.89 -5.38
C ILE A 214 17.99 0.33 -5.34
N PHE A 215 18.19 1.22 -4.38
CA PHE A 215 17.44 2.47 -4.35
C PHE A 215 18.31 3.66 -3.98
N PHE A 216 17.86 4.82 -4.44
CA PHE A 216 18.31 6.13 -3.99
C PHE A 216 17.07 6.97 -3.69
N ARG A 217 17.15 7.76 -2.62
CA ARG A 217 16.12 8.70 -2.23
C ARG A 217 16.76 10.01 -1.79
N THR A 218 16.22 11.11 -2.29
CA THR A 218 16.67 12.46 -1.93
C THR A 218 16.37 12.75 -0.46
N SER A 219 16.98 13.81 0.09
CA SER A 219 16.60 14.30 1.41
C SER A 219 15.11 14.64 1.44
N ALA A 220 14.49 14.36 2.57
CA ALA A 220 13.05 14.36 2.77
C ALA A 220 12.67 15.15 4.02
N LYS A 221 11.41 15.58 4.06
CA LYS A 221 10.72 16.00 5.28
C LYS A 221 9.79 14.86 5.69
N ASP A 222 9.89 14.41 6.93
CA ASP A 222 8.93 13.45 7.49
C ASP A 222 7.98 14.20 8.42
N ASN A 223 6.74 14.33 7.95
CA ASN A 223 5.60 14.98 8.60
C ASN A 223 4.68 13.98 9.32
N MET A 224 4.94 12.67 9.22
CA MET A 224 4.15 11.63 9.86
C MET A 224 4.67 11.33 11.26
N ILE A 225 6.00 11.28 11.43
CA ILE A 225 6.58 10.96 12.73
C ILE A 225 6.27 12.01 13.80
N THR A 226 6.05 13.25 13.40
CA THR A 226 5.68 14.37 14.29
C THR A 226 4.19 14.40 14.63
N ARG A 227 3.39 13.51 14.02
CA ARG A 227 1.94 13.38 14.25
C ARG A 227 1.17 14.71 14.16
N GLY A 228 1.56 15.57 13.22
CA GLY A 228 0.89 16.87 13.01
C GLY A 228 1.17 17.93 14.08
N TYR A 229 2.23 17.78 14.90
CA TYR A 229 2.57 18.79 15.92
C TYR A 229 2.92 20.15 15.29
N GLU A 230 2.12 21.19 15.59
CA GLU A 230 2.17 22.49 14.91
C GLU A 230 3.54 23.18 14.97
N LEU A 231 4.22 23.12 16.12
CA LEU A 231 5.54 23.78 16.29
C LEU A 231 6.70 22.97 15.69
N ALA A 232 6.45 21.73 15.29
CA ALA A 232 7.42 20.84 14.67
C ALA A 232 6.75 20.04 13.55
N PRO A 233 6.33 20.69 12.45
CA PRO A 233 5.47 20.08 11.44
C PRO A 233 6.13 18.92 10.70
N PHE A 234 7.47 18.90 10.66
CA PHE A 234 8.25 17.79 10.11
C PHE A 234 9.65 17.75 10.71
N ILE A 235 10.32 16.60 10.55
CA ILE A 235 11.77 16.49 10.70
C ILE A 235 12.45 16.41 9.34
N LYS A 236 13.71 16.86 9.28
CA LYS A 236 14.53 16.72 8.08
C LYS A 236 15.26 15.38 8.12
N LEU A 237 15.04 14.57 7.10
CA LEU A 237 15.74 13.31 6.90
C LEU A 237 16.81 13.46 5.82
N PRO A 238 17.98 12.83 6.01
CA PRO A 238 19.07 12.91 5.06
C PRO A 238 18.75 12.14 3.78
N GLN A 239 19.65 12.20 2.79
CA GLN A 239 19.58 11.27 1.65
C GLN A 239 19.72 9.82 2.13
N ASN A 240 19.01 8.94 1.43
CA ASN A 240 18.85 7.53 1.73
C ASN A 240 19.20 6.70 0.49
N TYR A 241 19.87 5.58 0.69
CA TYR A 241 20.24 4.67 -0.39
C TYR A 241 20.63 3.32 0.21
N GLY A 242 20.57 2.29 -0.61
CA GLY A 242 20.85 0.95 -0.15
C GLY A 242 20.76 -0.09 -1.25
N ILE A 243 21.18 -1.29 -0.87
CA ILE A 243 21.07 -2.48 -1.69
C ILE A 243 20.58 -3.64 -0.83
N GLU A 244 19.62 -4.38 -1.36
CA GLU A 244 19.22 -5.71 -0.88
C GLU A 244 19.60 -6.73 -1.95
N LEU A 245 20.31 -7.78 -1.56
CA LEU A 245 20.66 -8.91 -2.42
C LEU A 245 19.94 -10.14 -1.88
N MET A 246 19.22 -10.84 -2.76
CA MET A 246 18.49 -12.05 -2.42
C MET A 246 18.92 -13.20 -3.32
N TYR A 247 19.08 -14.37 -2.72
CA TYR A 247 19.26 -15.62 -3.44
C TYR A 247 18.27 -16.65 -2.91
N HIS A 248 17.43 -17.16 -3.81
CA HIS A 248 16.62 -18.34 -3.56
C HIS A 248 17.33 -19.52 -4.20
N GLY A 249 17.72 -20.49 -3.37
CA GLY A 249 18.32 -21.73 -3.84
C GLY A 249 17.36 -22.56 -4.69
N PRO A 250 17.89 -23.47 -5.52
CA PRO A 250 17.05 -24.38 -6.28
C PRO A 250 16.18 -25.20 -5.34
N LYS A 251 14.94 -25.47 -5.72
CA LYS A 251 14.04 -26.34 -4.98
C LYS A 251 14.30 -27.79 -5.37
N ASN A 252 14.81 -28.56 -4.43
CA ASN A 252 14.98 -30.00 -4.57
C ASN A 252 13.80 -30.73 -3.91
N ARG A 253 13.82 -32.07 -3.96
CA ARG A 253 12.80 -32.92 -3.31
C ARG A 253 12.73 -32.72 -1.79
N TYR A 254 13.86 -32.46 -1.13
CA TYR A 254 13.96 -32.51 0.33
C TYR A 254 14.12 -31.15 0.99
N TRP A 255 14.67 -30.15 0.31
CA TRP A 255 14.91 -28.86 0.92
C TRP A 255 14.96 -27.74 -0.11
N GLN A 256 14.90 -26.51 0.40
CA GLN A 256 15.20 -25.27 -0.28
C GLN A 256 15.79 -24.31 0.76
N TRP A 257 16.66 -23.39 0.35
CA TRP A 257 17.12 -22.32 1.24
C TRP A 257 17.10 -20.97 0.54
N ASP A 258 16.99 -19.92 1.35
CA ASP A 258 16.99 -18.54 0.90
C ASP A 258 17.99 -17.74 1.73
N LEU A 259 18.69 -16.81 1.09
CA LEU A 259 19.59 -15.85 1.74
C LEU A 259 19.21 -14.45 1.29
N ILE A 260 19.09 -13.53 2.25
CA ILE A 260 18.89 -12.11 1.99
C ILE A 260 19.94 -11.34 2.78
N VAL A 261 20.64 -10.42 2.11
CA VAL A 261 21.59 -9.51 2.72
C VAL A 261 21.25 -8.09 2.28
N GLU A 262 21.01 -7.23 3.25
CA GLU A 262 20.70 -5.83 3.02
C GLU A 262 21.74 -4.95 3.72
N ARG A 263 22.19 -3.92 3.00
CA ARG A 263 22.86 -2.78 3.60
C ARG A 263 22.20 -1.52 3.06
N ALA A 264 21.41 -0.87 3.90
CA ALA A 264 20.59 0.25 3.50
C ALA A 264 20.52 1.32 4.58
N LYS A 265 20.28 2.54 4.17
CA LYS A 265 19.87 3.63 5.02
C LYS A 265 18.52 4.08 4.50
N GLY A 266 17.40 3.70 5.11
CA GLY A 266 16.07 3.88 4.55
C GLY A 266 15.63 2.75 3.63
N SER A 267 14.63 3.04 2.81
CA SER A 267 14.17 2.24 1.67
C SER A 267 13.69 3.15 0.53
N SER A 268 13.23 2.57 -0.58
CA SER A 268 12.53 3.34 -1.62
C SER A 268 11.20 3.93 -1.13
N TYR A 269 10.63 3.40 -0.03
CA TYR A 269 9.32 3.80 0.50
C TYR A 269 9.40 4.66 1.76
N SER A 270 10.44 4.50 2.59
CA SER A 270 10.62 5.16 3.88
C SER A 270 12.03 5.72 4.02
N SER A 271 12.19 6.82 4.75
CA SER A 271 13.48 7.43 5.02
C SER A 271 13.92 7.10 6.45
N ASP A 272 15.22 6.84 6.65
CA ASP A 272 15.81 6.57 7.98
C ASP A 272 17.03 7.48 8.23
N LEU A 273 17.38 7.69 9.51
CA LEU A 273 18.52 8.53 9.90
C LEU A 273 19.87 7.81 9.75
N GLY A 274 19.94 6.50 9.97
CA GLY A 274 21.19 5.76 10.03
C GLY A 274 21.18 4.45 9.25
N TRP A 275 22.36 3.81 9.24
CA TRP A 275 22.58 2.59 8.47
C TRP A 275 21.99 1.37 9.17
N ARG A 276 21.27 0.56 8.40
CA ARG A 276 20.81 -0.77 8.74
C ARG A 276 21.59 -1.82 7.96
N ASN A 277 21.98 -2.89 8.67
CA ASN A 277 22.45 -4.13 8.05
C ASN A 277 21.50 -5.25 8.49
N LYS A 278 20.95 -5.97 7.52
CA LYS A 278 20.04 -7.09 7.77
C LYS A 278 20.55 -8.34 7.06
N TYR A 279 20.59 -9.43 7.79
CA TYR A 279 20.95 -10.75 7.30
C TYR A 279 19.78 -11.67 7.61
N PHE A 280 19.21 -12.29 6.59
CA PHE A 280 18.13 -13.23 6.74
C PHE A 280 18.48 -14.54 6.02
N TYR A 281 18.18 -15.64 6.70
CA TYR A 281 18.38 -16.99 6.20
C TYR A 281 17.13 -17.81 6.46
N SER A 282 16.69 -18.57 5.45
CA SER A 282 15.53 -19.45 5.53
C SER A 282 15.92 -20.83 5.00
N ILE A 283 15.59 -21.89 5.74
CA ILE A 283 15.60 -23.26 5.23
C ILE A 283 14.17 -23.77 5.28
N LYS A 284 13.73 -24.36 4.17
CA LYS A 284 12.53 -25.19 4.08
C LYS A 284 12.98 -26.63 3.91
N PHE A 285 12.41 -27.52 4.69
CA PHE A 285 12.61 -28.96 4.61
C PHE A 285 11.26 -29.64 4.31
N PHE A 286 11.28 -30.57 3.38
CA PHE A 286 10.10 -31.27 2.86
C PHE A 286 10.21 -32.76 3.23
N PRO A 287 9.95 -33.15 4.50
CA PRO A 287 10.03 -34.55 4.91
C PRO A 287 8.97 -35.42 4.22
N LEU A 288 7.79 -34.86 3.92
CA LEU A 288 6.67 -35.49 3.23
C LEU A 288 6.11 -34.51 2.19
N GLU A 289 5.33 -35.02 1.23
CA GLU A 289 4.74 -34.19 0.16
C GLU A 289 3.77 -33.13 0.67
N ASN A 290 3.17 -33.38 1.84
CA ASN A 290 2.19 -32.52 2.49
C ASN A 290 2.71 -31.86 3.78
N LEU A 291 4.02 -31.90 4.04
CA LEU A 291 4.62 -31.36 5.27
C LEU A 291 5.82 -30.47 4.93
N THR A 292 5.84 -29.22 5.42
CA THR A 292 6.94 -28.28 5.19
C THR A 292 7.43 -27.68 6.50
N LEU A 293 8.57 -28.15 6.96
CA LEU A 293 9.27 -27.53 8.10
C LEU A 293 10.03 -26.30 7.60
N LYS A 294 9.82 -25.13 8.21
CA LYS A 294 10.53 -23.90 7.87
C LYS A 294 11.25 -23.34 9.09
N ILE A 295 12.52 -23.00 8.92
CA ILE A 295 13.33 -22.30 9.92
C ILE A 295 13.79 -20.98 9.29
N ASN A 296 13.44 -19.87 9.92
CA ASN A 296 13.88 -18.54 9.53
C ASN A 296 14.76 -17.96 10.64
N TYR A 297 15.88 -17.36 10.25
CA TYR A 297 16.72 -16.56 11.13
C TYR A 297 16.94 -15.18 10.53
N GLN A 298 16.74 -14.14 11.33
CA GLN A 298 17.04 -12.76 10.98
C GLN A 298 17.96 -12.14 12.01
N HIS A 299 18.98 -11.43 11.53
CA HIS A 299 19.83 -10.57 12.33
C HIS A 299 19.85 -9.17 11.73
N GLU A 300 19.48 -8.18 12.53
CA GLU A 300 19.38 -6.81 12.09
C GLU A 300 20.09 -5.88 13.07
N LYS A 301 20.89 -4.95 12.53
CA LYS A 301 21.53 -3.88 13.29
C LYS A 301 21.27 -2.56 12.61
N GLU A 302 20.78 -1.59 13.35
CA GLU A 302 20.47 -0.26 12.84
C GLU A 302 21.03 0.82 13.77
N LYS A 303 21.80 1.73 13.19
CA LYS A 303 22.27 2.94 13.86
C LYS A 303 21.24 4.04 13.76
N ASN A 304 21.22 4.92 14.75
CA ASN A 304 20.33 6.09 14.79
C ASN A 304 18.85 5.74 14.53
N TRP A 305 18.37 4.64 15.11
CA TRP A 305 16.99 4.21 14.99
C TRP A 305 16.06 5.22 15.67
N LEU A 306 15.33 5.97 14.84
CA LEU A 306 14.50 7.09 15.26
C LEU A 306 13.13 6.62 15.73
N ASN A 307 12.71 7.11 16.89
CA ASN A 307 11.45 6.74 17.52
C ASN A 307 10.71 7.99 18.00
N TRP A 308 9.40 8.01 17.79
CA TRP A 308 8.51 8.97 18.43
C TRP A 308 8.26 8.55 19.88
N ILE A 309 8.36 9.49 20.83
CA ILE A 309 8.13 9.24 22.26
C ILE A 309 6.83 9.91 22.70
N GLN A 310 6.76 11.24 22.58
CA GLN A 310 5.60 12.04 22.94
C GLN A 310 5.69 13.40 22.24
N GLU A 311 4.58 13.91 21.68
CA GLU A 311 4.53 15.23 21.03
C GLU A 311 5.69 15.45 20.04
N ASN A 312 6.58 16.42 20.32
CA ASN A 312 7.79 16.71 19.54
C ASN A 312 9.07 16.06 20.11
N LEU A 313 8.96 15.23 21.15
CA LEU A 313 10.07 14.49 21.73
C LEU A 313 10.33 13.22 20.91
N LEU A 314 11.50 13.18 20.28
CA LEU A 314 11.99 12.04 19.52
C LEU A 314 13.22 11.44 20.20
N GLY A 315 13.30 10.11 20.23
CA GLY A 315 14.44 9.36 20.73
C GLY A 315 15.23 8.72 19.59
N ILE A 316 16.55 8.69 19.72
CA ILE A 316 17.45 8.03 18.76
C ILE A 316 18.20 6.94 19.51
N TYR A 317 18.13 5.71 19.00
CA TYR A 317 18.67 4.52 19.66
C TYR A 317 19.56 3.70 18.72
N GLU A 318 20.37 2.82 19.28
CA GLU A 318 21.03 1.74 18.55
C GLU A 318 20.16 0.49 18.67
N ARG A 319 19.72 -0.07 17.54
CA ARG A 319 18.86 -1.25 17.52
C ARG A 319 19.64 -2.48 17.08
N THR A 320 19.58 -3.55 17.87
CA THR A 320 20.02 -4.89 17.46
C THR A 320 18.88 -5.87 17.70
N GLN A 321 18.42 -6.53 16.64
CA GLN A 321 17.34 -7.50 16.71
C GLN A 321 17.81 -8.84 16.15
N LYS A 322 17.48 -9.91 16.87
CA LYS A 322 17.66 -11.29 16.43
C LYS A 322 16.30 -11.98 16.53
N ASN A 323 15.86 -12.59 15.44
CA ASN A 323 14.61 -13.33 15.40
C ASN A 323 14.85 -14.71 14.81
N THR A 324 14.39 -15.74 15.52
CA THR A 324 14.34 -17.11 15.03
C THR A 324 12.89 -17.56 15.05
N ASN A 325 12.38 -17.94 13.89
CA ASN A 325 11.01 -18.45 13.75
C ASN A 325 11.04 -19.85 13.14
N ILE A 326 10.32 -20.77 13.78
CA ILE A 326 10.16 -22.14 13.30
C ILE A 326 8.66 -22.35 13.08
N SER A 327 8.29 -22.86 11.90
CA SER A 327 6.91 -23.16 11.54
C SER A 327 6.80 -24.50 10.82
N LEU A 328 5.63 -25.12 10.90
CA LEU A 328 5.26 -26.39 10.27
C LEU A 328 4.26 -26.18 9.13
#